data_AF-A0A1X0QSJ2-F1
#
_entry.id   AF-A0A1X0QSJ2-F1
#
_cell.length_a   1.000
_cell.length_b   1.000
_cell.length_c   1.000
_cell.angle_alpha   90.00
_cell.angle_beta   90.00
_cell.angle_gamma   90.00
#
_symmetry.space_group_name_H-M   'P 1'
#
loop_
_entity.id
_entity.type
_entity.pdbx_description
1 polymer ?
#
loop_
_entity_poly.entity_id
_entity_poly.type
_entity_poly.pdbx_seq_one_letter_code
_entity_poly.pdbx_strand_id
1 'polypeptide(L)'
;MSDYSILPSPKEVMIKENEDHHCIWLNNCVGKRNYKSFFTFVICCFLLCCLAAAFSLYQVIFTALDIGSFQIALQREPISFAVALFCLILLLPVSCLTGYHCFLVMRGVTTHEQLRSNLAANPFEEHPFDFGNPFSNMIHVLCRPRNKSYIGRRKFVEEVYEIDTSNLNNPLTSSPH
;
A
#
# COMPACT_ATOMS: atom_id res chain seq x y z
N MET A 1 -34.54 -20.26 -13.80
CA MET A 1 -33.51 -21.04 -13.11
C MET A 1 -32.24 -20.25 -13.27
N SER A 2 -31.90 -19.46 -12.25
CA SER A 2 -30.85 -18.45 -12.32
C SER A 2 -29.49 -19.10 -12.46
N ASP A 3 -28.66 -18.61 -13.39
CA ASP A 3 -27.28 -19.07 -13.65
C ASP A 3 -26.43 -19.00 -12.37
N TYR A 4 -26.26 -20.15 -11.70
CA TYR A 4 -25.34 -20.32 -10.56
C TYR A 4 -23.87 -20.42 -11.00
N SER A 5 -23.60 -20.40 -12.30
CA SER A 5 -22.27 -20.50 -12.93
C SER A 5 -21.43 -19.21 -12.85
N ILE A 6 -21.98 -18.11 -12.33
CA ILE A 6 -21.29 -16.80 -12.19
C ILE A 6 -21.24 -16.33 -10.73
N LEU A 7 -21.36 -17.25 -9.75
CA LEU A 7 -21.09 -16.88 -8.36
C LEU A 7 -19.58 -17.04 -8.08
N PRO A 8 -18.87 -15.96 -7.73
CA PRO A 8 -17.46 -16.04 -7.39
C PRO A 8 -17.28 -17.03 -6.24
N SER A 9 -16.24 -17.87 -6.31
CA SER A 9 -16.02 -18.89 -5.28
C SER A 9 -15.90 -18.22 -3.91
N PRO A 10 -16.24 -18.90 -2.79
CA PRO A 10 -16.10 -18.32 -1.44
C PRO A 10 -14.71 -17.77 -1.15
N LYS A 11 -13.68 -18.29 -1.85
CA LYS A 11 -12.29 -17.82 -1.78
C LYS A 11 -12.09 -16.48 -2.51
N GLU A 12 -12.73 -16.27 -3.66
CA GLU A 12 -12.69 -14.99 -4.38
C GLU A 12 -13.44 -13.89 -3.64
N VAL A 13 -14.58 -14.24 -3.01
CA VAL A 13 -15.32 -13.33 -2.12
C VAL A 13 -14.43 -12.90 -0.95
N MET A 14 -13.78 -13.84 -0.27
CA MET A 14 -12.85 -13.55 0.84
C MET A 14 -11.59 -12.78 0.42
N ILE A 15 -11.08 -12.97 -0.81
CA ILE A 15 -9.95 -12.19 -1.32
C ILE A 15 -10.39 -10.74 -1.55
N LYS A 16 -11.51 -10.55 -2.25
CA LYS A 16 -12.09 -9.23 -2.51
C LYS A 16 -12.43 -8.48 -1.22
N GLU A 17 -12.93 -9.17 -0.21
CA GLU A 17 -13.24 -8.58 1.11
C GLU A 17 -12.01 -8.12 1.89
N ASN A 18 -10.80 -8.61 1.57
CA ASN A 18 -9.56 -8.24 2.25
C ASN A 18 -8.72 -7.19 1.51
N GLU A 19 -9.09 -6.86 0.26
CA GLU A 19 -8.49 -5.77 -0.51
C GLU A 19 -9.14 -4.45 -0.08
N ASP A 20 -8.31 -3.50 0.36
CA ASP A 20 -8.75 -2.16 0.79
C ASP A 20 -8.86 -1.24 -0.43
N HIS A 21 -7.78 -1.14 -1.22
CA HIS A 21 -7.79 -0.36 -2.45
C HIS A 21 -6.79 -0.91 -3.47
N HIS A 22 -7.04 -0.64 -4.75
CA HIS A 22 -6.04 -0.87 -5.79
C HIS A 22 -5.13 0.35 -5.92
N CYS A 23 -3.85 0.19 -5.59
CA CYS A 23 -2.88 1.26 -5.70
C CYS A 23 -2.27 1.26 -7.11
N ILE A 24 -2.72 2.20 -7.95
CA ILE A 24 -2.22 2.35 -9.33
C ILE A 24 -0.70 2.58 -9.39
N TRP A 25 -0.12 3.23 -8.37
CA TRP A 25 1.31 3.54 -8.29
C TRP A 25 2.18 2.31 -8.06
N LEU A 26 1.63 1.29 -7.40
CA LEU A 26 2.31 0.02 -7.16
C LEU A 26 1.88 -1.06 -8.17
N ASN A 27 0.89 -0.75 -9.02
CA ASN A 27 0.19 -1.73 -9.86
C ASN A 27 -0.21 -2.98 -9.06
N ASN A 28 -0.66 -2.77 -7.82
CA ASN A 28 -0.92 -3.83 -6.87
C ASN A 28 -2.07 -3.43 -5.93
N CYS A 29 -2.85 -4.42 -5.50
CA CYS A 29 -3.86 -4.20 -4.48
C CYS A 29 -3.20 -4.13 -3.10
N VAL A 30 -3.66 -3.18 -2.29
CA VAL A 30 -3.24 -3.01 -0.90
C VAL A 30 -4.40 -3.48 -0.04
N GLY A 31 -4.09 -4.32 0.94
CA GLY A 31 -5.06 -4.94 1.83
C GLY A 31 -4.40 -5.38 3.13
N LYS A 32 -5.15 -6.14 3.93
CA LYS A 32 -4.79 -6.45 5.33
C LYS A 32 -3.40 -7.09 5.54
N ARG A 33 -2.89 -7.80 4.53
CA ARG A 33 -1.64 -8.58 4.61
C ARG A 33 -0.39 -7.81 4.21
N ASN A 34 -0.52 -6.79 3.35
CA ASN A 34 0.59 -5.99 2.82
C ASN A 34 0.52 -4.51 3.23
N TYR A 35 -0.54 -4.09 3.93
CA TYR A 35 -0.68 -2.72 4.44
C TYR A 35 0.54 -2.23 5.22
N LYS A 36 1.17 -3.09 6.03
CA LYS A 36 2.40 -2.72 6.76
C LYS A 36 3.52 -2.31 5.84
N SER A 37 3.78 -3.12 4.81
CA SER A 37 4.81 -2.84 3.81
C SER A 37 4.47 -1.59 3.02
N PHE A 38 3.20 -1.40 2.65
CA PHE A 38 2.72 -0.18 1.99
C PHE A 38 2.93 1.06 2.86
N PHE A 39 2.55 1.02 4.14
CA PHE A 39 2.73 2.13 5.06
C PHE A 39 4.21 2.46 5.27
N THR A 40 5.06 1.47 5.52
CA THR A 40 6.52 1.67 5.60
C THR A 40 7.07 2.26 4.31
N PHE A 41 6.63 1.78 3.15
CA PHE A 41 7.02 2.34 1.85
C PHE A 41 6.66 3.83 1.73
N VAL A 42 5.42 4.23 2.07
CA VAL A 42 4.99 5.63 2.02
C VAL A 42 5.84 6.51 2.95
N ILE A 43 6.12 6.06 4.18
CA ILE A 43 7.00 6.80 5.11
C ILE A 43 8.43 6.91 4.56
N CYS A 44 9.00 5.83 4.03
CA CYS A 44 10.33 5.86 3.44
C CYS A 44 10.40 6.80 2.23
N CYS A 45 9.38 6.80 1.36
CA CYS A 45 9.29 7.73 0.24
C CYS A 45 9.24 9.19 0.70
N PHE A 46 8.44 9.50 1.73
CA PHE A 46 8.38 10.83 2.30
C PHE A 46 9.74 11.28 2.85
N LEU A 47 10.38 10.45 3.69
CA LEU A 47 11.69 10.76 4.27
C LEU A 47 12.76 10.92 3.20
N LEU A 48 12.79 10.03 2.20
CA LEU A 48 13.72 10.12 1.09
C LEU A 48 13.52 11.42 0.30
N CYS A 49 12.27 11.81 0.04
CA CYS A 49 11.96 13.05 -0.65
C CYS A 49 12.41 14.29 0.14
N CYS A 50 12.17 14.30 1.46
CA CYS A 50 12.65 15.36 2.35
C CYS A 50 14.18 15.47 2.36
N LEU A 51 14.88 14.34 2.51
CA LEU A 51 16.34 14.30 2.51
C LEU A 51 16.92 14.75 1.17
N ALA A 52 16.39 14.23 0.07
CA ALA A 52 16.82 14.61 -1.27
C ALA A 52 16.61 16.10 -1.54
N ALA A 53 15.46 16.68 -1.16
CA ALA A 53 15.21 18.10 -1.25
C ALA A 53 16.20 18.91 -0.39
N ALA A 54 16.42 18.49 0.86
CA ALA A 54 17.31 19.19 1.80
C ALA A 54 18.76 19.22 1.31
N PHE A 55 19.33 18.07 0.93
CA PHE A 55 20.70 17.99 0.42
C PHE A 55 20.88 18.73 -0.91
N SER A 56 19.89 18.64 -1.79
CA SER A 56 19.95 19.32 -3.10
C SER A 56 19.86 20.84 -2.94
N LEU A 57 18.98 21.34 -2.07
CA LEU A 57 18.90 22.76 -1.73
C LEU A 57 20.16 23.24 -1.03
N TYR A 58 20.70 22.45 -0.09
CA TYR A 58 21.95 22.74 0.59
C TYR A 58 23.09 22.95 -0.40
N GLN A 59 23.25 22.06 -1.38
CA GLN A 59 24.29 22.19 -2.41
C GLN A 59 24.14 23.50 -3.20
N VAL A 60 22.93 23.80 -3.71
CA VAL A 60 22.69 25.02 -4.50
C VAL A 60 22.95 26.28 -3.67
N ILE A 61 22.49 26.32 -2.42
CA ILE A 61 22.68 27.46 -1.52
C ILE A 61 24.15 27.62 -1.15
N PHE A 62 24.85 26.54 -0.84
CA PHE A 62 26.28 26.56 -0.51
C PHE A 62 27.10 27.13 -1.67
N THR A 63 26.87 26.66 -2.90
CA THR A 63 27.53 27.20 -4.10
C THR A 63 27.14 28.66 -4.36
N ALA A 64 25.90 29.06 -4.10
CA ALA A 64 25.46 30.45 -4.26
C ALA A 64 26.17 31.40 -3.29
N LEU A 65 26.41 30.95 -2.05
CA LEU A 65 27.14 31.71 -1.04
C LEU A 65 28.63 31.80 -1.35
N ASP A 66 29.24 30.71 -1.83
CA ASP A 66 30.67 30.68 -2.22
C ASP A 66 30.98 31.61 -3.40
N ILE A 67 30.12 31.60 -4.42
CA ILE A 67 30.30 32.43 -5.63
C ILE A 67 29.78 33.86 -5.43
N GLY A 68 28.89 34.08 -4.46
CA GLY A 68 28.20 35.35 -4.25
C GLY A 68 27.13 35.66 -5.30
N SER A 69 26.71 34.68 -6.09
CA SER A 69 25.67 34.83 -7.12
C SER A 69 24.83 33.57 -7.27
N PHE A 70 23.53 33.70 -6.99
CA PHE A 70 22.57 32.60 -7.12
C PHE A 70 22.40 32.12 -8.56
N GLN A 71 22.38 33.04 -9.53
CA GLN A 71 22.21 32.69 -10.93
C GLN A 71 23.36 31.82 -11.46
N ILE A 72 24.59 32.12 -11.05
CA ILE A 72 25.76 31.35 -11.44
C ILE A 72 25.74 29.98 -10.74
N ALA A 73 25.31 29.92 -9.47
CA ALA A 73 25.17 28.66 -8.76
C ALA A 73 24.16 27.71 -9.42
N LEU A 74 23.02 28.23 -9.92
CA LEU A 74 22.07 27.42 -10.69
C LEU A 74 22.67 26.83 -11.97
N GLN A 75 23.53 27.59 -12.64
CA GLN A 75 24.24 27.12 -13.84
C GLN A 75 25.34 26.10 -13.52
N ARG A 76 25.94 26.20 -12.33
CA ARG A 76 26.96 25.26 -11.84
C ARG A 76 26.38 23.96 -11.32
N GLU A 77 25.22 24.03 -10.66
CA GLU A 77 24.55 22.92 -10.00
C GLU A 77 23.14 22.63 -10.58
N PRO A 78 22.99 22.46 -11.91
CA PRO A 78 21.68 22.35 -12.54
C PRO A 78 20.94 21.05 -12.14
N ILE A 79 21.69 19.98 -11.84
CA ILE A 79 21.14 18.70 -11.41
C ILE A 79 20.55 18.82 -10.01
N SER A 80 21.32 19.38 -9.07
CA SER A 80 20.89 19.62 -7.69
C SER A 80 19.64 20.52 -7.68
N PHE A 81 19.63 21.58 -8.50
CA PHE A 81 18.45 22.41 -8.64
C PHE A 81 17.22 21.66 -9.19
N ALA A 82 17.39 20.86 -10.25
CA ALA A 82 16.30 20.08 -10.84
C ALA A 82 15.73 19.05 -9.84
N VAL A 83 16.60 18.36 -9.10
CA VAL A 83 16.19 17.41 -8.05
C VAL A 83 15.45 18.13 -6.93
N ALA A 84 15.96 19.28 -6.46
CA ALA A 84 15.30 20.07 -5.44
C ALA A 84 13.87 20.47 -5.88
N LEU A 85 13.72 20.99 -7.10
CA LEU A 85 12.42 21.38 -7.64
C LEU A 85 11.46 20.19 -7.76
N PHE A 86 11.94 19.08 -8.30
CA PHE A 86 11.15 17.85 -8.43
C PHE A 86 10.68 17.32 -7.07
N CYS A 87 11.59 17.24 -6.09
CA CYS A 87 11.25 16.79 -4.74
C CYS A 87 10.28 17.76 -4.04
N LEU A 88 10.43 19.08 -4.21
CA LEU A 88 9.48 20.06 -3.65
C LEU A 88 8.07 19.89 -4.23
N ILE A 89 7.94 19.62 -5.53
CA ILE A 89 6.65 19.36 -6.17
C ILE A 89 6.05 18.03 -5.66
N LEU A 90 6.86 16.98 -5.55
CA LEU A 90 6.43 15.68 -5.02
C LEU A 90 6.09 15.70 -3.53
N LEU A 91 6.72 16.58 -2.75
CA LEU A 91 6.47 16.67 -1.32
C LEU A 91 5.00 16.97 -1.01
N LEU A 92 4.31 17.78 -1.82
CA LEU A 92 2.91 18.10 -1.59
C LEU A 92 1.99 16.84 -1.59
N PRO A 93 1.87 16.07 -2.69
CA PRO A 93 1.03 14.88 -2.70
C PRO A 93 1.52 13.79 -1.75
N VAL A 94 2.83 13.61 -1.60
CA VAL A 94 3.41 12.60 -0.70
C VAL A 94 3.15 12.95 0.77
N SER A 95 3.20 14.23 1.15
CA SER A 95 2.88 14.69 2.51
C SER A 95 1.40 14.50 2.81
N CYS A 96 0.51 14.82 1.88
CA CYS A 96 -0.93 14.60 2.06
C CYS A 96 -1.24 13.11 2.25
N LEU A 97 -0.67 12.24 1.41
CA LEU A 97 -0.84 10.79 1.51
C LEU A 97 -0.29 10.25 2.84
N THR A 98 0.93 10.66 3.20
CA THR A 98 1.59 10.26 4.45
C THR A 98 0.80 10.73 5.66
N GLY A 99 0.37 11.99 5.68
CA GLY A 99 -0.43 12.57 6.76
C GLY A 99 -1.76 11.87 6.93
N TYR A 100 -2.45 11.54 5.83
CA TYR A 100 -3.70 10.77 5.86
C TYR A 100 -3.50 9.39 6.48
N HIS A 101 -2.49 8.63 6.05
CA HIS A 101 -2.23 7.31 6.61
C HIS A 101 -1.73 7.36 8.06
N CYS A 102 -0.90 8.35 8.42
CA CYS A 102 -0.51 8.59 9.80
C CYS A 102 -1.74 8.89 10.67
N PHE A 103 -2.64 9.76 10.23
CA PHE A 103 -3.89 10.06 10.94
C PHE A 103 -4.73 8.80 11.19
N LEU A 104 -4.90 7.95 10.17
CA LEU A 104 -5.62 6.68 10.30
C LEU A 104 -4.96 5.72 11.30
N VAL A 105 -3.62 5.66 11.33
CA VAL A 105 -2.85 4.81 12.25
C VAL A 105 -2.90 5.36 13.67
N MET A 106 -2.78 6.69 13.83
CA MET A 106 -2.75 7.37 15.13
C MET A 106 -4.10 7.30 15.85
N ARG A 107 -5.23 7.27 15.13
CA ARG A 107 -6.57 7.13 15.74
C ARG A 107 -6.91 5.72 16.23
N GLY A 108 -5.98 4.77 16.12
CA GLY A 108 -6.18 3.42 16.66
C GLY A 108 -7.31 2.63 15.99
N VAL A 109 -7.85 3.12 14.85
CA VAL A 109 -8.85 2.39 14.05
C VAL A 109 -8.25 1.02 13.76
N THR A 110 -8.86 -0.03 14.29
CA THR A 110 -8.24 -1.36 14.24
C THR A 110 -8.28 -1.91 12.83
N THR A 111 -7.46 -2.93 12.54
CA THR A 111 -7.36 -3.52 11.20
C THR A 111 -8.70 -4.06 10.65
N HIS A 112 -9.70 -4.27 11.51
CA HIS A 112 -11.04 -4.67 11.10
C HIS A 112 -11.94 -3.48 10.72
N GLU A 113 -11.76 -2.33 11.36
CA GLU A 113 -12.49 -1.08 11.08
C GLU A 113 -11.81 -0.27 9.96
N GLN A 114 -10.48 -0.34 9.83
CA GLN A 114 -9.72 0.23 8.71
C GLN A 114 -10.14 -0.38 7.36
N LEU A 115 -10.58 -1.64 7.35
CA LEU A 115 -11.07 -2.35 6.16
C LEU A 115 -12.51 -1.94 5.80
N ARG A 116 -13.26 -1.38 6.76
CA ARG A 116 -14.61 -0.86 6.54
C ARG A 116 -14.52 0.66 6.42
N SER A 117 -14.09 1.12 5.24
CA SER A 117 -14.01 2.53 4.83
C SER A 117 -15.22 3.41 5.23
N ASN A 118 -16.38 2.80 5.48
CA ASN A 118 -17.60 3.46 5.93
C ASN A 118 -17.57 4.04 7.36
N LEU A 119 -16.65 3.65 8.26
CA LEU A 119 -16.58 4.27 9.59
C LEU A 119 -15.76 5.56 9.63
N ALA A 120 -14.85 5.79 8.68
CA ALA A 120 -14.18 7.09 8.53
C ALA A 120 -15.16 8.22 8.16
N ALA A 121 -16.39 7.88 7.74
CA ALA A 121 -17.46 8.82 7.46
C ALA A 121 -18.21 9.32 8.72
N ASN A 122 -18.07 8.63 9.87
CA ASN A 122 -18.72 9.01 11.13
C ASN A 122 -17.68 9.45 12.19
N PRO A 123 -17.34 10.75 12.25
CA PRO A 123 -16.30 11.26 13.13
C PRO A 123 -16.62 11.19 14.63
N PHE A 124 -17.86 10.86 15.01
CA PHE A 124 -18.37 10.85 16.40
C PHE A 124 -18.37 9.47 17.08
N GLU A 125 -17.91 8.42 16.40
CA GLU A 125 -17.83 7.09 17.00
C GLU A 125 -16.53 6.97 17.82
N GLU A 126 -16.66 6.71 19.13
CA GLU A 126 -15.52 6.41 20.00
C GLU A 126 -14.92 5.06 19.61
N HIS A 127 -13.61 5.04 19.32
CA HIS A 127 -12.93 3.83 18.86
C HIS A 127 -12.47 3.01 20.08
N PRO A 128 -12.90 1.74 20.23
CA PRO A 128 -12.59 0.92 21.41
C PRO A 128 -11.09 0.65 21.66
N PHE A 129 -10.23 1.02 20.72
CA PHE A 129 -8.80 0.66 20.69
C PHE A 129 -7.87 1.86 20.53
N ASP A 130 -8.35 3.07 20.82
CA ASP A 130 -7.44 4.21 20.99
C ASP A 130 -6.71 4.07 22.33
N PHE A 131 -5.43 3.72 22.29
CA PHE A 131 -4.59 3.61 23.49
C PHE A 131 -4.15 4.99 24.03
N GLY A 132 -4.68 6.09 23.48
CA GLY A 132 -4.42 7.47 23.91
C GLY A 132 -3.03 8.01 23.55
N ASN A 133 -2.11 7.15 23.10
CA ASN A 133 -0.77 7.54 22.63
C ASN A 133 -0.56 7.14 21.15
N PRO A 134 -0.31 8.12 20.26
CA PRO A 134 -0.09 7.87 18.83
C PRO A 134 1.05 6.89 18.52
N PHE A 135 2.11 6.89 19.32
CA PHE A 135 3.26 5.99 19.14
C PHE A 135 2.91 4.55 19.56
N SER A 136 2.11 4.38 20.61
CA SER A 136 1.62 3.06 21.03
C SER A 136 0.72 2.45 19.96
N ASN A 137 -0.16 3.26 19.37
CA ASN A 137 -1.03 2.86 18.25
C ASN A 137 -0.19 2.45 17.03
N MET A 138 0.86 3.21 16.71
CA MET A 138 1.78 2.90 15.61
C MET A 138 2.58 1.62 15.85
N ILE A 139 3.17 1.43 17.05
CA ILE A 139 3.90 0.21 17.40
C ILE A 139 2.96 -0.99 17.36
N HIS A 140 1.74 -0.85 17.89
CA HIS A 140 0.75 -1.90 17.80
C HIS A 140 0.50 -2.27 16.35
N VAL A 141 0.17 -1.32 15.47
CA VAL A 141 -0.08 -1.56 14.04
C VAL A 141 1.11 -2.20 13.32
N LEU A 142 2.32 -1.68 13.55
CA LEU A 142 3.54 -2.12 12.86
C LEU A 142 4.07 -3.47 13.38
N CYS A 143 3.90 -3.78 14.67
CA CYS A 143 4.45 -4.99 15.29
C CYS A 143 3.47 -6.17 15.40
N ARG A 144 2.20 -6.04 14.96
CA ARG A 144 1.26 -7.20 14.89
C ARG A 144 1.83 -8.40 14.11
N PRO A 145 1.57 -9.64 14.53
CA PRO A 145 1.86 -10.81 13.70
C PRO A 145 1.16 -10.71 12.33
N ARG A 146 1.79 -11.24 11.28
CA ARG A 146 1.18 -11.27 9.95
C ARG A 146 -0.07 -12.16 9.98
N ASN A 147 -1.19 -11.65 9.46
CA ASN A 147 -2.42 -12.43 9.35
C ASN A 147 -2.20 -13.75 8.59
N LYS A 148 -2.89 -14.83 8.99
CA LYS A 148 -2.82 -16.12 8.31
C LYS A 148 -3.36 -16.00 6.88
N SER A 149 -2.79 -16.78 5.96
CA SER A 149 -3.34 -16.90 4.59
C SER A 149 -4.43 -17.93 4.63
N TYR A 150 -5.67 -17.55 4.36
CA TYR A 150 -6.77 -18.51 4.19
C TYR A 150 -6.74 -19.18 2.80
N ILE A 151 -5.89 -18.69 1.89
CA ILE A 151 -5.59 -19.36 0.62
C ILE A 151 -4.67 -20.55 0.92
N GLY A 152 -5.26 -21.74 1.00
CA GLY A 152 -4.54 -23.01 1.00
C GLY A 152 -4.04 -23.35 -0.40
N ARG A 153 -2.89 -22.80 -0.81
CA ARG A 153 -2.30 -23.04 -2.15
C ARG A 153 -2.16 -24.53 -2.49
N ARG A 154 -1.88 -25.35 -1.47
CA ARG A 154 -1.80 -26.82 -1.60
C ARG A 154 -3.15 -27.46 -1.93
N LYS A 155 -4.24 -27.01 -1.30
CA LYS A 155 -5.59 -27.54 -1.59
C LYS A 155 -6.04 -27.25 -3.03
N PHE A 156 -5.65 -26.11 -3.60
CA PHE A 156 -5.96 -25.79 -5.00
C PHE A 156 -5.23 -26.72 -5.97
N VAL A 157 -3.93 -26.96 -5.72
CA VAL A 157 -3.13 -27.84 -6.56
C VAL A 157 -3.68 -29.27 -6.50
N GLU A 158 -4.07 -29.72 -5.31
CA GLU A 158 -4.67 -31.04 -5.09
C GLU A 158 -6.04 -31.17 -5.78
N GLU A 159 -6.91 -30.16 -5.69
CA GLU A 159 -8.20 -30.09 -6.39
C GLU A 159 -8.03 -30.10 -7.92
N VAL A 160 -7.04 -29.37 -8.46
CA VAL A 160 -6.72 -29.40 -9.90
C VAL A 160 -6.20 -30.76 -10.34
N TYR A 161 -5.32 -31.40 -9.57
CA TYR A 161 -4.84 -32.75 -9.89
C TYR A 161 -5.95 -33.80 -9.81
N GLU A 162 -6.87 -33.69 -8.85
CA GLU A 162 -8.05 -34.58 -8.77
C GLU A 162 -8.99 -34.40 -9.97
N ILE A 163 -9.21 -33.18 -10.43
CA ILE A 163 -10.00 -32.90 -11.64
C ILE A 163 -9.29 -33.45 -12.88
N ASP A 164 -7.98 -33.26 -13.02
CA ASP A 164 -7.23 -33.72 -14.20
C ASP A 164 -7.14 -35.26 -14.26
N THR A 165 -6.90 -35.90 -13.11
CA THR A 165 -6.89 -37.37 -12.99
C THR A 165 -8.27 -37.98 -13.18
N SER A 166 -9.34 -37.34 -12.72
CA SER A 166 -10.70 -37.83 -12.98
C SER A 166 -11.11 -37.71 -14.45
N ASN A 167 -10.66 -36.65 -15.15
CA ASN A 167 -10.85 -36.51 -16.60
C ASN A 167 -10.05 -37.53 -17.42
N LEU A 168 -8.82 -37.86 -17.00
CA LEU A 168 -8.02 -38.92 -17.63
C LEU A 168 -8.61 -40.32 -17.42
N ASN A 169 -9.27 -40.54 -16.28
CA ASN A 169 -9.87 -41.83 -15.93
C ASN A 169 -11.30 -42.01 -16.44
N ASN A 170 -11.90 -41.00 -17.09
CA ASN A 170 -13.19 -41.07 -17.76
C ASN A 170 -13.00 -41.25 -19.28
N PRO A 171 -13.13 -42.48 -19.85
CA PRO A 171 -12.78 -42.74 -21.25
C PRO A 171 -13.77 -42.21 -22.31
N LEU A 172 -14.66 -41.28 -21.97
CA LEU A 172 -15.80 -40.91 -22.84
C LEU A 172 -15.62 -39.65 -23.70
N THR A 173 -14.39 -39.14 -23.85
CA THR A 173 -14.06 -38.20 -24.93
C THR A 173 -13.28 -38.88 -26.06
N SER A 174 -13.75 -40.04 -26.51
CA SER A 174 -13.53 -40.43 -27.91
C SER A 174 -14.56 -39.67 -28.75
N SER A 175 -14.08 -38.62 -29.41
CA SER A 175 -14.78 -38.03 -30.57
C SER A 175 -14.97 -39.11 -31.63
N PRO A 176 -16.19 -39.36 -32.13
CA PRO A 176 -16.37 -39.92 -33.45
C PRO A 176 -16.56 -38.75 -34.43
N HIS A 177 -15.71 -38.72 -35.46
CA HIS A 177 -15.84 -38.05 -36.77
C HIS A 177 -16.90 -36.95 -36.95
#